data_AF-A0A6N8CST3-F1
#
_entry.id   AF-A0A6N8CST3-F1
#
_cell.length_a   1.000
_cell.length_b   1.000
_cell.length_c   1.000
_cell.angle_alpha   90.00
_cell.angle_beta   90.00
_cell.angle_gamma   90.00
#
_symmetry.space_group_name_H-M   'P 1'
#
loop_
_entity.id
_entity.type
_entity.pdbx_description
1 polymer ?
#
loop_
_entity_poly.entity_id
_entity_poly.type
_entity_poly.pdbx_seq_one_letter_code
_entity_poly.pdbx_strand_id
1 'polypeptide(L)'
;MLKNEFWYRFIREGQLDQRHIRCCIAESWKRCRNKGVDPYKGTGQVILTQDELRNRQANHKTLLSAFEILLDQLEPLYSASNVIFVLADQEGYILKTGGNSEGMEKARTIRFVEGVSWTEDTVGTNAIGTALKIEEAITIHRTEHYAVASQSWVCSAVPIRNPKGHIIGIFNASFVEEDRNVSVLIPMIKLMTCHIELYIEKQMTLDSLELLSKTNFRLTANQYPYQLLCDQNDIIKWVSSTMQQEANKYLNQSITCLQKSPYIVESKKKVYSSNHGGVIGYEIGLSLHENGISPETKTHLDHFHFNGVKGSSESFKKILMLAHQAAKEDVTIHISGETGTGKEMMARAIHENSHRAGQPFIAINCGVIPKDLLSSELFGYVGGAYTGAKRNGHKGYFEQANGGTLFLDEIGDISYDVQTALLRVIQEKEIIPIGSTKPIPINIRIITATHHNLKTLVKQGHWREDLYYRLYVFPINLPALRDRKEDIQAFIDYFSQKRGWNSAIFSKSILAQFMNYTWPGNIRELMNVLERLKITYGDHLPSDLSLEDYFFSKEGEMKSERDHINSSADSPKAFRDQLEKDRIIEALKEVNGKVSQAAVILDMPKSTLYRKLRKYDL
;
A
#
# COMPACT_ATOMS: atom_id res chain seq x y z
N MET A 1 2.93 -16.76 -63.18
CA MET A 1 2.73 -18.13 -63.70
C MET A 1 3.46 -19.17 -62.87
N LEU A 2 4.80 -19.20 -62.80
CA LEU A 2 5.58 -20.26 -62.10
C LEU A 2 5.10 -20.64 -60.68
N LYS A 3 4.73 -19.68 -59.81
CA LYS A 3 4.23 -20.00 -58.45
C LYS A 3 2.90 -20.79 -58.41
N ASN A 4 2.04 -20.69 -59.43
CA ASN A 4 0.85 -21.56 -59.55
C ASN A 4 1.27 -23.01 -59.79
N GLU A 5 2.25 -23.25 -60.66
CA GLU A 5 2.68 -24.58 -61.09
C GLU A 5 3.21 -25.41 -59.91
N PHE A 6 3.99 -24.80 -59.01
CA PHE A 6 4.46 -25.44 -57.79
C PHE A 6 3.33 -25.82 -56.82
N TRP A 7 2.29 -24.99 -56.69
CA TRP A 7 1.10 -25.32 -55.90
C TRP A 7 0.33 -26.48 -56.52
N TYR A 8 0.05 -26.43 -57.82
CA TYR A 8 -0.67 -27.51 -58.53
C TYR A 8 0.08 -28.85 -58.46
N ARG A 9 1.41 -28.84 -58.63
CA ARG A 9 2.26 -30.02 -58.45
C ARG A 9 2.19 -30.56 -57.02
N PHE A 10 2.27 -29.71 -56.01
CA PHE A 10 2.16 -30.16 -54.62
C PHE A 10 0.80 -30.80 -54.32
N ILE A 11 -0.30 -30.16 -54.73
CA ILE A 11 -1.66 -30.68 -54.47
C ILE A 11 -1.91 -32.00 -55.20
N ARG A 12 -1.50 -32.12 -56.49
CA ARG A 12 -1.77 -33.32 -57.31
C ARG A 12 -0.78 -34.46 -57.07
N GLU A 13 0.51 -34.17 -57.00
CA GLU A 13 1.60 -35.15 -57.01
C GLU A 13 2.28 -35.29 -55.63
N GLY A 14 2.06 -34.34 -54.72
CA GLY A 14 2.69 -34.33 -53.39
C GLY A 14 4.15 -33.89 -53.37
N GLN A 15 4.71 -33.49 -54.52
CA GLN A 15 6.09 -33.08 -54.64
C GLN A 15 6.28 -31.62 -54.21
N LEU A 16 7.32 -31.35 -53.43
CA LEU A 16 7.69 -30.01 -52.97
C LEU A 16 9.03 -29.60 -53.55
N ASP A 17 9.02 -28.53 -54.36
CA ASP A 17 10.24 -27.86 -54.77
C ASP A 17 10.70 -26.88 -53.69
N GLN A 18 11.54 -27.38 -52.78
CA GLN A 18 12.10 -26.61 -51.66
C GLN A 18 13.11 -25.52 -52.11
N ARG A 19 13.48 -25.45 -53.40
CA ARG A 19 14.37 -24.39 -53.92
C ARG A 19 13.61 -23.12 -54.31
N HIS A 20 12.32 -23.25 -54.63
CA HIS A 20 11.47 -22.15 -55.12
C HIS A 20 10.33 -21.76 -54.16
N ILE A 21 10.05 -22.58 -53.15
CA ILE A 21 9.06 -22.33 -52.10
C ILE A 21 9.78 -21.97 -50.79
N ARG A 22 9.36 -20.91 -50.10
CA ARG A 22 9.90 -20.53 -48.78
C ARG A 22 9.66 -21.67 -47.76
N CYS A 23 10.65 -21.99 -46.93
CA CYS A 23 10.60 -23.18 -46.05
C CYS A 23 9.33 -23.24 -45.18
N CYS A 24 8.97 -22.14 -44.53
CA CYS A 24 7.76 -22.02 -43.71
C CYS A 24 6.45 -22.31 -44.49
N ILE A 25 6.39 -21.96 -45.78
CA ILE A 25 5.25 -22.26 -46.67
C ILE A 25 5.25 -23.74 -47.04
N ALA A 26 6.41 -24.30 -47.42
CA ALA A 26 6.54 -25.72 -47.75
C ALA A 26 6.18 -26.63 -46.55
N GLU A 27 6.51 -26.22 -45.33
CA GLU A 27 6.10 -26.91 -44.10
C GLU A 27 4.61 -26.75 -43.80
N SER A 28 4.06 -25.54 -43.93
CA SER A 28 2.62 -25.28 -43.80
C SER A 28 1.81 -26.14 -44.77
N TRP A 29 2.21 -26.19 -46.04
CA TRP A 29 1.62 -27.05 -47.07
C TRP A 29 1.65 -28.54 -46.69
N LYS A 30 2.76 -29.04 -46.13
CA LYS A 30 2.84 -30.41 -45.57
C LYS A 30 1.82 -30.61 -44.44
N ARG A 31 1.72 -29.68 -43.49
CA ARG A 31 0.79 -29.76 -42.35
C ARG A 31 -0.67 -29.82 -42.81
N CYS A 32 -1.07 -28.94 -43.74
CA CYS A 32 -2.42 -28.92 -44.32
C CYS A 32 -2.76 -30.22 -45.07
N ARG A 33 -1.83 -30.71 -45.90
CA ARG A 33 -2.02 -31.97 -46.65
C ARG A 33 -2.10 -33.18 -45.72
N ASN A 34 -1.26 -33.25 -44.69
CA ASN A 34 -1.27 -34.34 -43.70
C ASN A 34 -2.55 -34.37 -42.86
N LYS A 35 -3.23 -33.22 -42.70
CA LYS A 35 -4.56 -33.13 -42.05
C LYS A 35 -5.74 -33.31 -43.01
N GLY A 36 -5.50 -33.55 -44.29
CA GLY A 36 -6.56 -33.77 -45.28
C GLY A 36 -7.36 -32.52 -45.63
N VAL A 37 -6.81 -31.32 -45.45
CA VAL A 37 -7.49 -30.06 -45.81
C VAL A 37 -7.75 -30.04 -47.32
N ASP A 38 -9.00 -29.74 -47.72
CA ASP A 38 -9.42 -29.65 -49.12
C ASP A 38 -9.09 -28.26 -49.70
N PRO A 39 -8.11 -28.15 -50.63
CA PRO A 39 -7.69 -26.86 -51.19
C PRO A 39 -8.78 -26.17 -52.03
N TYR A 40 -9.80 -26.90 -52.50
CA TYR A 40 -10.89 -26.36 -53.31
C TYR A 40 -12.09 -25.94 -52.47
N LYS A 41 -12.14 -26.32 -51.18
CA LYS A 41 -13.23 -25.97 -50.25
C LYS A 41 -12.80 -25.11 -49.06
N GLY A 42 -11.51 -24.80 -48.91
CA GLY A 42 -10.92 -23.98 -47.85
C GLY A 42 -11.36 -22.50 -47.85
N THR A 43 -12.66 -22.27 -47.64
CA THR A 43 -13.20 -21.04 -47.09
C THR A 43 -13.30 -21.20 -45.56
N GLY A 44 -13.66 -20.13 -44.83
CA GLY A 44 -13.93 -20.24 -43.41
C GLY A 44 -15.13 -21.16 -43.09
N GLN A 45 -14.88 -22.44 -42.84
CA GLN A 45 -15.94 -23.45 -42.62
C GLN A 45 -16.38 -23.59 -41.17
N VAL A 46 -15.46 -23.42 -40.21
CA VAL A 46 -15.75 -23.51 -38.78
C VAL A 46 -16.13 -22.12 -38.28
N ILE A 47 -17.40 -21.96 -37.89
CA ILE A 47 -18.02 -20.68 -37.52
C ILE A 47 -18.64 -20.84 -36.14
N LEU A 48 -18.33 -19.92 -35.23
CA LEU A 48 -18.97 -19.82 -33.92
C LEU A 48 -20.41 -19.36 -34.04
N THR A 49 -21.27 -19.83 -33.14
CA THR A 49 -22.56 -19.20 -32.88
C THR A 49 -22.38 -17.78 -32.35
N GLN A 50 -23.43 -16.95 -32.45
CA GLN A 50 -23.39 -15.57 -31.96
C GLN A 50 -23.08 -15.48 -30.46
N ASP A 51 -23.57 -16.43 -29.65
CA ASP A 51 -23.30 -16.42 -28.21
C ASP A 51 -21.88 -16.92 -27.88
N GLU A 52 -21.34 -17.88 -28.63
CA GLU A 52 -19.92 -18.26 -28.52
C GLU A 52 -18.99 -17.10 -28.93
N LEU A 53 -19.29 -16.39 -30.03
CA LEU A 53 -18.54 -15.20 -30.44
C LEU A 53 -18.59 -14.11 -29.37
N ARG A 54 -19.78 -13.79 -28.83
CA ARG A 54 -19.92 -12.79 -27.75
C ARG A 54 -19.14 -13.17 -26.50
N ASN A 55 -19.21 -14.42 -26.07
CA ASN A 55 -18.46 -14.92 -24.92
C ASN A 55 -16.93 -14.84 -25.18
N ARG A 56 -16.50 -15.19 -26.40
CA ARG A 56 -15.09 -15.12 -26.81
C ARG A 56 -14.59 -13.68 -26.91
N GLN A 57 -15.38 -12.76 -27.44
CA GLN A 57 -15.10 -11.32 -27.43
C GLN A 57 -15.04 -10.78 -25.99
N ALA A 58 -15.98 -11.14 -25.11
CA ALA A 58 -15.96 -10.72 -23.72
C ALA A 58 -14.70 -11.19 -22.96
N ASN A 59 -14.21 -12.39 -23.25
CA ASN A 59 -12.96 -12.92 -22.68
C ASN A 59 -11.70 -12.18 -23.19
N HIS A 60 -11.76 -11.52 -24.36
CA HIS A 60 -10.65 -10.77 -24.96
C HIS A 60 -10.90 -9.25 -24.96
N LYS A 61 -11.78 -8.73 -24.09
CA LYS A 61 -12.22 -7.32 -24.07
C LYS A 61 -11.07 -6.31 -24.14
N THR A 62 -10.01 -6.49 -23.35
CA THR A 62 -8.87 -5.56 -23.31
C THR A 62 -8.12 -5.51 -24.64
N LEU A 63 -7.94 -6.65 -25.30
CA LEU A 63 -7.29 -6.76 -26.60
C LEU A 63 -8.16 -6.14 -27.71
N LEU A 64 -9.48 -6.35 -27.64
CA LEU A 64 -10.45 -5.73 -28.53
C LEU A 64 -10.44 -4.21 -28.40
N SER A 65 -10.54 -3.68 -27.18
CA SER A 65 -10.52 -2.21 -26.97
C SER A 65 -9.20 -1.59 -27.42
N ALA A 66 -8.06 -2.24 -27.21
CA ALA A 66 -6.76 -1.77 -27.72
C ALA A 66 -6.74 -1.70 -29.26
N PHE A 67 -7.30 -2.70 -29.93
CA PHE A 67 -7.40 -2.79 -31.39
C PHE A 67 -8.39 -1.77 -31.96
N GLU A 68 -9.59 -1.64 -31.38
CA GLU A 68 -10.61 -0.69 -31.80
C GLU A 68 -10.12 0.76 -31.66
N ILE A 69 -9.53 1.13 -30.51
CA ILE A 69 -8.94 2.47 -30.30
C ILE A 69 -7.86 2.78 -31.34
N LEU A 70 -7.04 1.79 -31.70
CA LEU A 70 -5.98 1.97 -32.70
C LEU A 70 -6.54 2.14 -34.11
N LEU A 71 -7.59 1.40 -34.47
CA LEU A 71 -8.26 1.55 -35.76
C LEU A 71 -8.95 2.92 -35.87
N ASP A 72 -9.72 3.32 -34.87
CA ASP A 72 -10.40 4.63 -34.84
C ASP A 72 -9.40 5.79 -34.98
N GLN A 73 -8.21 5.70 -34.38
CA GLN A 73 -7.14 6.70 -34.52
C GLN A 73 -6.50 6.75 -35.91
N LEU A 74 -6.56 5.66 -36.68
CA LEU A 74 -5.86 5.50 -37.96
C LEU A 74 -6.81 5.44 -39.16
N GLU A 75 -8.14 5.45 -38.96
CA GLU A 75 -9.16 5.50 -40.01
C GLU A 75 -8.87 6.52 -41.13
N PRO A 76 -8.43 7.77 -40.83
CA PRO A 76 -8.12 8.74 -41.88
C PRO A 76 -6.98 8.33 -42.82
N LEU A 77 -6.13 7.39 -42.41
CA LEU A 77 -4.95 6.95 -43.17
C LEU A 77 -5.22 5.72 -44.05
N TYR A 78 -6.19 4.87 -43.69
CA TYR A 78 -6.51 3.64 -44.44
C TYR A 78 -7.87 3.63 -45.13
N SER A 79 -8.77 4.57 -44.82
CA SER A 79 -10.12 4.68 -45.43
C SER A 79 -10.11 4.75 -46.97
N ALA A 80 -9.03 5.28 -47.56
CA ALA A 80 -8.82 5.33 -49.02
C ALA A 80 -8.20 4.05 -49.63
N SER A 81 -8.01 2.99 -48.85
CA SER A 81 -7.35 1.74 -49.29
C SER A 81 -8.27 0.52 -49.12
N ASN A 82 -8.06 -0.50 -49.95
CA ASN A 82 -8.80 -1.78 -49.86
C ASN A 82 -8.21 -2.75 -48.82
N VAL A 83 -7.60 -2.21 -47.75
CA VAL A 83 -6.98 -2.96 -46.65
C VAL A 83 -8.02 -3.29 -45.58
N ILE A 84 -7.97 -4.53 -45.11
CA ILE A 84 -8.80 -5.07 -44.04
C ILE A 84 -7.90 -5.47 -42.90
N PHE A 85 -8.13 -4.87 -41.74
CA PHE A 85 -7.50 -5.21 -40.48
C PHE A 85 -8.37 -6.22 -39.73
N VAL A 86 -7.73 -7.26 -39.20
CA VAL A 86 -8.39 -8.39 -38.55
C VAL A 86 -7.65 -8.73 -37.27
N LEU A 87 -8.37 -8.72 -36.16
CA LEU A 87 -7.93 -9.26 -34.89
C LEU A 87 -8.46 -10.68 -34.74
N ALA A 88 -7.58 -11.65 -34.56
CA ALA A 88 -7.93 -13.02 -34.18
C ALA A 88 -7.36 -13.37 -32.81
N ASP A 89 -7.96 -14.36 -32.12
CA ASP A 89 -7.42 -14.88 -30.87
C ASP A 89 -6.30 -15.92 -31.09
N GLN A 90 -5.71 -16.39 -30.00
CA GLN A 90 -4.67 -17.44 -29.99
C GLN A 90 -5.14 -18.81 -30.54
N GLU A 91 -6.45 -19.03 -30.74
CA GLU A 91 -7.01 -20.23 -31.39
C GLU A 91 -7.31 -20.01 -32.88
N GLY A 92 -7.08 -18.78 -33.39
CA GLY A 92 -7.29 -18.41 -34.78
C GLY A 92 -8.73 -18.05 -35.13
N TYR A 93 -9.59 -17.78 -34.16
CA TYR A 93 -10.94 -17.24 -34.40
C TYR A 93 -10.90 -15.73 -34.55
N ILE A 94 -11.54 -15.21 -35.59
CA ILE A 94 -11.64 -13.76 -35.81
C ILE A 94 -12.55 -13.14 -34.74
N LEU A 95 -11.99 -12.23 -33.94
CA LEU A 95 -12.68 -11.48 -32.90
C LEU A 95 -13.28 -10.18 -33.43
N LYS A 96 -12.55 -9.49 -34.31
CA LYS A 96 -12.94 -8.18 -34.86
C LYS A 96 -12.39 -7.97 -36.25
N THR A 97 -13.15 -7.27 -37.07
CA THR A 97 -12.75 -6.80 -38.41
C THR A 97 -12.91 -5.28 -38.52
N GLY A 98 -12.08 -4.64 -39.34
CA GLY A 98 -12.17 -3.21 -39.66
C GLY A 98 -11.46 -2.91 -40.97
N GLY A 99 -11.91 -1.89 -41.69
CA GLY A 99 -11.46 -1.59 -43.06
C GLY A 99 -12.57 -0.94 -43.87
N ASN A 100 -12.33 -0.68 -45.15
CA ASN A 100 -13.33 -0.07 -46.02
C ASN A 100 -14.43 -1.08 -46.45
N SER A 101 -15.54 -0.55 -46.95
CA SER A 101 -16.71 -1.37 -47.34
C SER A 101 -16.44 -2.34 -48.49
N GLU A 102 -15.63 -1.93 -49.47
CA GLU A 102 -15.31 -2.76 -50.64
C GLU A 102 -14.44 -3.98 -50.26
N GLY A 103 -13.38 -3.77 -49.47
CA GLY A 103 -12.56 -4.86 -48.93
C GLY A 103 -13.41 -5.83 -48.11
N MET A 104 -14.21 -5.30 -47.18
CA MET A 104 -15.09 -6.12 -46.33
C MET A 104 -16.08 -6.98 -47.13
N GLU A 105 -16.62 -6.48 -48.25
CA GLU A 105 -17.49 -7.29 -49.12
C GLU A 105 -16.72 -8.39 -49.84
N LYS A 106 -15.51 -8.10 -50.35
CA LYS A 106 -14.63 -9.14 -50.93
C LYS A 106 -14.29 -10.21 -49.88
N ALA A 107 -14.03 -9.84 -48.63
CA ALA A 107 -13.74 -10.76 -47.53
C ALA A 107 -14.92 -11.68 -47.16
N ARG A 108 -16.17 -11.21 -47.26
CA ARG A 108 -17.36 -12.06 -47.06
C ARG A 108 -17.43 -13.24 -48.01
N THR A 109 -16.96 -13.09 -49.26
CA THR A 109 -16.99 -14.17 -50.27
C THR A 109 -16.22 -15.42 -49.84
N ILE A 110 -15.17 -15.26 -49.03
CA ILE A 110 -14.32 -16.34 -48.48
C ILE A 110 -14.66 -16.67 -47.02
N ARG A 111 -15.68 -16.02 -46.44
CA ARG A 111 -16.06 -16.06 -45.02
C ARG A 111 -14.93 -15.59 -44.08
N PHE A 112 -14.24 -14.53 -44.48
CA PHE A 112 -13.25 -13.85 -43.63
C PHE A 112 -13.96 -12.78 -42.79
N VAL A 113 -14.73 -13.24 -41.80
CA VAL A 113 -15.61 -12.43 -40.94
C VAL A 113 -15.53 -12.89 -39.49
N GLU A 114 -16.05 -12.07 -38.57
CA GLU A 114 -16.05 -12.34 -37.12
C GLU A 114 -16.74 -13.69 -36.77
N GLY A 115 -16.17 -14.40 -35.80
CA GLY A 115 -16.60 -15.74 -35.38
C GLY A 115 -16.04 -16.89 -36.20
N VAL A 116 -15.29 -16.65 -37.27
CA VAL A 116 -14.79 -17.73 -38.16
C VAL A 116 -13.35 -18.12 -37.81
N SER A 117 -13.06 -19.43 -37.82
CA SER A 117 -11.71 -19.98 -37.55
C SER A 117 -10.83 -20.03 -38.81
N TRP A 118 -9.69 -19.35 -38.74
CA TRP A 118 -8.70 -19.21 -39.81
C TRP A 118 -7.37 -19.91 -39.48
N THR A 119 -7.45 -21.18 -39.10
CA THR A 119 -6.26 -22.01 -38.83
C THR A 119 -5.78 -22.75 -40.10
N GLU A 120 -4.54 -23.25 -40.07
CA GLU A 120 -4.04 -24.17 -41.09
C GLU A 120 -4.84 -25.49 -41.17
N ASP A 121 -5.58 -25.82 -40.12
CA ASP A 121 -6.33 -27.07 -39.99
C ASP A 121 -7.73 -26.96 -40.62
N THR A 122 -8.29 -25.75 -40.71
CA THR A 122 -9.64 -25.47 -41.23
C THR A 122 -9.64 -24.89 -42.65
N VAL A 123 -8.76 -23.92 -42.90
CA VAL A 123 -8.66 -23.20 -44.19
C VAL A 123 -7.43 -23.65 -44.99
N GLY A 124 -6.42 -24.18 -44.31
CA GLY A 124 -5.09 -24.40 -44.89
C GLY A 124 -4.19 -23.18 -44.70
N THR A 125 -2.99 -23.20 -45.29
CA THR A 125 -1.99 -22.11 -45.24
C THR A 125 -2.63 -20.76 -45.51
N ASN A 126 -2.62 -19.93 -44.47
CA ASN A 126 -3.12 -18.56 -44.43
C ASN A 126 -2.32 -17.79 -43.37
N ALA A 127 -2.33 -16.47 -43.41
CA ALA A 127 -1.43 -15.68 -42.56
C ALA A 127 -1.68 -15.87 -41.05
N ILE A 128 -2.95 -15.89 -40.61
CA ILE A 128 -3.32 -16.09 -39.20
C ILE A 128 -2.86 -17.47 -38.72
N GLY A 129 -3.31 -18.52 -39.40
CA GLY A 129 -2.97 -19.91 -39.05
C GLY A 129 -1.47 -20.19 -39.09
N THR A 130 -0.75 -19.64 -40.08
CA THR A 130 0.70 -19.87 -40.21
C THR A 130 1.48 -19.09 -39.17
N ALA A 131 1.12 -17.83 -38.87
CA ALA A 131 1.73 -17.05 -37.79
C ALA A 131 1.57 -17.74 -36.42
N LEU A 132 0.40 -18.34 -36.14
CA LEU A 132 0.18 -19.15 -34.95
C LEU A 132 1.04 -20.43 -34.89
N LYS A 133 1.43 -21.01 -36.03
CA LYS A 133 2.24 -22.24 -36.07
C LYS A 133 3.75 -22.00 -36.03
N ILE A 134 4.22 -20.86 -36.57
CA ILE A 134 5.65 -20.52 -36.59
C ILE A 134 6.04 -19.51 -35.50
N GLU A 135 5.05 -18.93 -34.81
CA GLU A 135 5.24 -17.92 -33.76
C GLU A 135 5.91 -16.59 -34.22
N GLU A 136 5.97 -16.36 -35.53
CA GLU A 136 6.60 -15.20 -36.14
C GLU A 136 5.67 -14.46 -37.09
N ALA A 137 6.04 -13.20 -37.39
CA ALA A 137 5.35 -12.39 -38.39
C ALA A 137 5.59 -12.93 -39.81
N ILE A 138 4.52 -13.06 -40.59
CA ILE A 138 4.58 -13.62 -41.95
C ILE A 138 3.60 -12.93 -42.90
N THR A 139 4.05 -12.66 -44.13
CA THR A 139 3.16 -12.43 -45.28
C THR A 139 2.97 -13.75 -46.03
N ILE A 140 1.74 -14.06 -46.42
CA ILE A 140 1.38 -15.12 -47.37
C ILE A 140 0.94 -14.43 -48.67
N HIS A 141 1.60 -14.77 -49.78
CA HIS A 141 1.32 -14.16 -51.08
C HIS A 141 0.56 -15.11 -52.01
N ARG A 142 -0.67 -14.73 -52.40
CA ARG A 142 -1.39 -15.36 -53.51
C ARG A 142 -1.47 -16.89 -53.36
N THR A 143 -0.85 -17.63 -54.28
CA THR A 143 -0.75 -19.08 -54.40
C THR A 143 0.04 -19.76 -53.28
N GLU A 144 0.69 -19.00 -52.40
CA GLU A 144 1.23 -19.52 -51.14
C GLU A 144 0.10 -19.88 -50.17
N HIS A 145 -1.10 -19.30 -50.33
CA HIS A 145 -2.31 -19.79 -49.68
C HIS A 145 -2.66 -21.19 -50.19
N TYR A 146 -2.95 -22.09 -49.26
CA TYR A 146 -3.27 -23.47 -49.58
C TYR A 146 -4.64 -23.59 -50.26
N ALA A 147 -5.63 -22.78 -49.84
CA ALA A 147 -6.95 -22.77 -50.45
C ALA A 147 -7.04 -21.82 -51.66
N VAL A 148 -7.60 -22.31 -52.77
CA VAL A 148 -7.80 -21.55 -54.02
C VAL A 148 -8.58 -20.27 -53.78
N ALA A 149 -9.60 -20.32 -52.93
CA ALA A 149 -10.44 -19.17 -52.58
C ALA A 149 -9.64 -17.99 -51.98
N SER A 150 -8.50 -18.26 -51.32
CA SER A 150 -7.64 -17.22 -50.71
C SER A 150 -6.54 -16.71 -51.65
N GLN A 151 -6.38 -17.26 -52.86
CA GLN A 151 -5.22 -16.97 -53.73
C GLN A 151 -5.26 -15.60 -54.42
N SER A 152 -6.38 -14.87 -54.34
CA SER A 152 -6.51 -13.46 -54.75
C SER A 152 -5.99 -12.47 -53.70
N TRP A 153 -5.66 -12.95 -52.50
CA TRP A 153 -5.27 -12.12 -51.37
C TRP A 153 -3.76 -12.13 -51.11
N VAL A 154 -3.30 -11.02 -50.54
CA VAL A 154 -2.02 -10.96 -49.84
C VAL A 154 -2.31 -10.59 -48.39
N CYS A 155 -1.86 -11.42 -47.47
CA CYS A 155 -2.22 -11.35 -46.05
C CYS A 155 -0.94 -11.29 -45.23
N SER A 156 -0.80 -10.30 -44.36
CA SER A 156 0.33 -10.16 -43.43
C SER A 156 -0.17 -10.28 -42.00
N ALA A 157 0.39 -11.22 -41.24
CA ALA A 157 0.03 -11.47 -39.85
C ALA A 157 1.22 -11.28 -38.93
N VAL A 158 0.97 -10.71 -37.75
CA VAL A 158 1.94 -10.51 -36.66
C VAL A 158 1.31 -11.03 -35.36
N PRO A 159 1.98 -11.95 -34.63
CA PRO A 159 1.53 -12.36 -33.31
C PRO A 159 1.58 -11.20 -32.31
N ILE A 160 0.49 -11.01 -31.57
CA ILE A 160 0.38 -10.08 -30.45
C ILE A 160 0.72 -10.86 -29.17
N ARG A 161 1.71 -10.41 -28.40
CA ARG A 161 2.21 -11.08 -27.21
C ARG A 161 1.88 -10.30 -25.93
N ASN A 162 1.67 -11.03 -24.83
CA ASN A 162 1.63 -10.42 -23.50
C ASN A 162 3.05 -10.18 -22.94
N PRO A 163 3.22 -9.49 -21.80
CA PRO A 163 4.54 -9.26 -21.20
C PRO A 163 5.32 -10.53 -20.78
N LYS A 164 4.69 -11.71 -20.78
CA LYS A 164 5.38 -13.01 -20.57
C LYS A 164 5.86 -13.64 -21.89
N GLY A 165 5.63 -12.99 -23.02
CA GLY A 165 5.96 -13.47 -24.37
C GLY A 165 4.93 -14.44 -24.96
N HIS A 166 3.84 -14.80 -24.27
CA HIS A 166 2.84 -15.70 -24.84
C HIS A 166 1.94 -14.96 -25.85
N ILE A 167 1.61 -15.63 -26.96
CA ILE A 167 0.66 -15.11 -27.94
C ILE A 167 -0.75 -15.03 -27.32
N ILE A 168 -1.37 -13.85 -27.40
CA ILE A 168 -2.74 -13.56 -26.93
C ILE A 168 -3.68 -13.20 -28.09
N GLY A 169 -3.17 -13.17 -29.31
CA GLY A 169 -3.93 -12.92 -30.53
C GLY A 169 -3.01 -12.72 -31.73
N ILE A 170 -3.60 -12.57 -32.91
CA ILE A 170 -2.92 -12.23 -34.15
C ILE A 170 -3.51 -10.93 -34.69
N PHE A 171 -2.65 -9.97 -35.01
CA PHE A 171 -3.00 -8.86 -35.89
C PHE A 171 -2.70 -9.30 -37.33
N ASN A 172 -3.73 -9.51 -38.14
CA ASN A 172 -3.61 -9.65 -39.59
C ASN A 172 -4.07 -8.38 -40.31
N ALA A 173 -3.40 -8.01 -41.41
CA ALA A 173 -3.99 -7.16 -42.44
C ALA A 173 -3.95 -7.86 -43.81
N SER A 174 -5.05 -7.76 -44.54
CA SER A 174 -5.28 -8.40 -45.84
C SER A 174 -5.76 -7.38 -46.86
N PHE A 175 -5.33 -7.53 -48.11
CA PHE A 175 -5.80 -6.71 -49.22
C PHE A 175 -5.86 -7.55 -50.50
N VAL A 176 -6.64 -7.08 -51.46
CA VAL A 176 -6.72 -7.65 -52.80
C VAL A 176 -5.70 -6.97 -53.70
N GLU A 177 -5.09 -7.77 -54.57
CA GLU A 177 -3.84 -7.56 -55.31
C GLU A 177 -3.62 -6.26 -56.10
N GLU A 178 -4.62 -5.40 -56.26
CA GLU A 178 -4.54 -4.16 -57.05
C GLU A 178 -3.64 -3.09 -56.39
N ASP A 179 -3.45 -3.16 -55.06
CA ASP A 179 -2.59 -2.25 -54.28
C ASP A 179 -1.10 -2.66 -54.28
N ARG A 180 -0.23 -1.75 -54.74
CA ARG A 180 1.18 -2.05 -55.09
C ARG A 180 2.18 -2.04 -53.92
N ASN A 181 1.79 -1.65 -52.70
CA ASN A 181 2.72 -1.33 -51.60
C ASN A 181 2.86 -2.42 -50.52
N VAL A 182 2.98 -3.68 -50.94
CA VAL A 182 3.09 -4.87 -50.05
C VAL A 182 4.24 -4.76 -49.03
N SER A 183 5.36 -4.13 -49.40
CA SER A 183 6.58 -4.06 -48.58
C SER A 183 6.45 -3.21 -47.31
N VAL A 184 5.54 -2.23 -47.30
CA VAL A 184 5.32 -1.34 -46.14
C VAL A 184 4.41 -2.00 -45.09
N LEU A 185 3.66 -3.04 -45.47
CA LEU A 185 2.61 -3.60 -44.65
C LEU A 185 3.12 -4.38 -43.42
N ILE A 186 4.16 -5.23 -43.55
CA ILE A 186 4.75 -5.89 -42.35
C ILE A 186 5.27 -4.86 -41.34
N PRO A 187 6.12 -3.87 -41.71
CA PRO A 187 6.57 -2.84 -40.79
C PRO A 187 5.41 -2.10 -40.09
N MET A 188 4.37 -1.73 -40.84
CA MET A 188 3.19 -1.05 -40.32
C MET A 188 2.45 -1.90 -39.28
N ILE A 189 2.10 -3.15 -39.61
CA ILE A 189 1.40 -4.04 -38.65
C ILE A 189 2.29 -4.35 -37.45
N LYS A 190 3.61 -4.49 -37.60
CA LYS A 190 4.53 -4.69 -36.46
C LYS A 190 4.53 -3.49 -35.50
N LEU A 191 4.53 -2.26 -36.02
CA LEU A 191 4.43 -1.05 -35.20
C LEU A 191 3.06 -0.94 -34.52
N MET A 192 1.99 -1.25 -35.24
CA MET A 192 0.62 -1.29 -34.71
C MET A 192 0.44 -2.38 -33.63
N THR A 193 1.03 -3.55 -33.82
CA THR A 193 1.06 -4.64 -32.82
C THR A 193 1.81 -4.20 -31.57
N CYS A 194 3.02 -3.63 -31.72
CA CYS A 194 3.78 -3.08 -30.60
C CYS A 194 2.98 -2.00 -29.83
N HIS A 195 2.20 -1.16 -30.52
CA HIS A 195 1.30 -0.21 -29.86
C HIS A 195 0.21 -0.91 -29.03
N ILE A 196 -0.42 -1.97 -29.55
CA ILE A 196 -1.41 -2.79 -28.81
C ILE A 196 -0.76 -3.45 -27.59
N GLU A 197 0.43 -4.03 -27.73
CA GLU A 197 1.18 -4.68 -26.64
C GLU A 197 1.50 -3.68 -25.51
N LEU A 198 2.02 -2.50 -25.86
CA LEU A 198 2.29 -1.41 -24.91
C LEU A 198 1.02 -0.86 -24.25
N TYR A 199 -0.09 -0.76 -24.99
CA TYR A 199 -1.38 -0.38 -24.43
C TYR A 199 -1.85 -1.40 -23.38
N ILE A 200 -1.73 -2.70 -23.69
CA ILE A 200 -2.11 -3.78 -22.78
C ILE A 200 -1.22 -3.79 -21.53
N GLU A 201 0.10 -3.62 -21.67
CA GLU A 201 1.02 -3.54 -20.52
C GLU A 201 0.71 -2.34 -19.63
N LYS A 202 0.44 -1.17 -20.23
CA LYS A 202 -0.01 0.03 -19.50
C LYS A 202 -1.33 -0.23 -18.77
N GLN A 203 -2.31 -0.86 -19.43
CA GLN A 203 -3.59 -1.17 -18.80
C GLN A 203 -3.45 -2.19 -17.67
N MET A 204 -2.64 -3.24 -17.84
CA MET A 204 -2.32 -4.21 -16.78
C MET A 204 -1.66 -3.54 -15.56
N THR A 205 -0.85 -2.51 -15.78
CA THR A 205 -0.22 -1.72 -14.71
C THR A 205 -1.27 -0.89 -13.96
N LEU A 206 -2.17 -0.21 -14.68
CA LEU A 206 -3.28 0.54 -14.08
C LEU A 206 -4.26 -0.37 -13.32
N ASP A 207 -4.62 -1.51 -13.91
CA ASP A 207 -5.46 -2.55 -13.30
C ASP A 207 -4.82 -3.11 -12.02
N SER A 208 -3.49 -3.32 -12.02
CA SER A 208 -2.75 -3.75 -10.83
C SER A 208 -2.77 -2.71 -9.71
N LEU A 209 -2.62 -1.42 -10.05
CA LEU A 209 -2.73 -0.33 -9.08
C LEU A 209 -4.17 -0.19 -8.55
N GLU A 210 -5.18 -0.39 -9.39
CA GLU A 210 -6.58 -0.40 -8.97
C GLU A 210 -6.90 -1.60 -8.06
N LEU A 211 -6.40 -2.79 -8.40
CA LEU A 211 -6.56 -3.99 -7.58
C LEU A 211 -5.93 -3.80 -6.19
N LEU A 212 -4.74 -3.22 -6.13
CA LEU A 212 -4.07 -2.88 -4.87
C LEU A 212 -4.81 -1.77 -4.10
N SER A 213 -5.42 -0.78 -4.77
CA SER A 213 -6.19 0.25 -4.07
C SER A 213 -7.45 -0.30 -3.40
N LYS A 214 -8.06 -1.36 -3.96
CA LYS A 214 -9.25 -2.03 -3.38
C LYS A 214 -8.97 -2.77 -2.08
N THR A 215 -7.72 -3.16 -1.80
CA THR A 215 -7.32 -3.71 -0.48
C THR A 215 -7.58 -2.74 0.66
N ASN A 216 -7.53 -1.43 0.40
CA ASN A 216 -7.72 -0.40 1.43
C ASN A 216 -9.20 -0.13 1.77
N PHE A 217 -10.18 -0.69 1.05
CA PHE A 217 -11.57 -0.23 1.16
C PHE A 217 -12.65 -1.31 1.32
N ARG A 218 -12.47 -2.54 0.82
CA ARG A 218 -13.41 -3.67 0.98
C ARG A 218 -12.78 -4.97 0.43
N LEU A 219 -12.10 -5.72 1.28
CA LEU A 219 -12.06 -7.19 1.13
C LEU A 219 -13.12 -7.79 2.06
N THR A 220 -13.77 -8.86 1.61
CA THR A 220 -15.03 -9.28 2.23
C THR A 220 -14.83 -9.78 3.66
N ALA A 221 -15.57 -9.18 4.59
CA ALA A 221 -15.42 -9.46 6.02
C ALA A 221 -15.63 -10.96 6.33
N ASN A 222 -14.80 -11.47 7.24
CA ASN A 222 -14.98 -12.68 8.04
C ASN A 222 -15.10 -14.05 7.35
N GLN A 223 -15.03 -14.19 6.02
CA GLN A 223 -15.31 -15.50 5.40
C GLN A 223 -14.13 -16.50 5.40
N TYR A 224 -12.88 -16.04 5.25
CA TYR A 224 -11.69 -16.89 5.27
C TYR A 224 -10.53 -16.21 6.03
N PRO A 225 -9.80 -16.95 6.92
CA PRO A 225 -8.74 -16.38 7.75
C PRO A 225 -7.45 -16.08 6.98
N TYR A 226 -7.25 -16.74 5.84
CA TYR A 226 -6.14 -16.47 4.92
C TYR A 226 -6.75 -16.02 3.59
N GLN A 227 -6.23 -14.93 3.05
CA GLN A 227 -6.67 -14.37 1.76
C GLN A 227 -5.48 -13.85 0.97
N LEU A 228 -5.63 -13.79 -0.35
CA LEU A 228 -4.71 -13.07 -1.23
C LEU A 228 -5.43 -12.49 -2.45
N LEU A 229 -4.78 -11.51 -3.09
CA LEU A 229 -5.19 -11.02 -4.40
C LEU A 229 -4.16 -11.44 -5.44
N CYS A 230 -4.61 -12.03 -6.54
CA CYS A 230 -3.83 -12.19 -7.75
C CYS A 230 -4.35 -11.30 -8.89
N ASP A 231 -3.46 -10.90 -9.79
CA ASP A 231 -3.83 -10.23 -11.05
C ASP A 231 -4.53 -11.20 -12.02
N GLN A 232 -4.92 -10.71 -13.20
CA GLN A 232 -5.54 -11.53 -14.25
C GLN A 232 -4.65 -12.71 -14.71
N ASN A 233 -3.34 -12.64 -14.50
CA ASN A 233 -2.36 -13.68 -14.86
C ASN A 233 -2.08 -14.67 -13.71
N ASP A 234 -2.93 -14.66 -12.68
CA ASP A 234 -2.77 -15.42 -11.44
C ASP A 234 -1.45 -15.14 -10.70
N ILE A 235 -0.85 -13.96 -10.88
CA ILE A 235 0.32 -13.52 -10.09
C ILE A 235 -0.17 -12.82 -8.82
N ILE A 236 0.26 -13.32 -7.66
CA ILE A 236 -0.11 -12.81 -6.34
C ILE A 236 0.48 -11.40 -6.15
N LYS A 237 -0.37 -10.38 -6.03
CA LYS A 237 0.03 -8.97 -5.82
C LYS A 237 -0.06 -8.53 -4.38
N TRP A 238 -0.92 -9.19 -3.60
CA TRP A 238 -1.15 -8.87 -2.18
C TRP A 238 -1.51 -10.15 -1.44
N VAL A 239 -1.11 -10.24 -0.17
CA VAL A 239 -1.54 -11.30 0.75
C VAL A 239 -2.07 -10.66 2.03
N SER A 240 -3.02 -11.34 2.67
CA SER A 240 -3.60 -10.95 3.96
C SER A 240 -2.54 -10.80 5.06
N SER A 241 -2.87 -10.00 6.08
CA SER A 241 -2.03 -9.78 7.26
C SER A 241 -1.65 -11.09 7.97
N THR A 242 -2.53 -12.10 7.94
CA THR A 242 -2.30 -13.46 8.46
C THR A 242 -1.28 -14.27 7.66
N MET A 243 -1.06 -13.95 6.38
CA MET A 243 -0.02 -14.54 5.53
C MET A 243 1.24 -13.66 5.43
N GLN A 244 1.25 -12.50 6.08
CA GLN A 244 2.25 -11.45 5.76
C GLN A 244 3.68 -11.80 6.22
N GLN A 245 3.84 -12.74 7.15
CA GLN A 245 5.15 -13.32 7.49
C GLN A 245 5.73 -14.19 6.36
N GLU A 246 4.88 -14.85 5.57
CA GLU A 246 5.27 -15.61 4.37
C GLU A 246 5.13 -14.78 3.08
N ALA A 247 4.87 -13.47 3.16
CA ALA A 247 4.62 -12.63 1.98
C ALA A 247 5.74 -12.73 0.94
N ASN A 248 7.02 -12.76 1.35
CA ASN A 248 8.16 -12.87 0.45
C ASN A 248 8.23 -14.22 -0.32
N LYS A 249 7.53 -15.25 0.15
CA LYS A 249 7.44 -16.58 -0.48
C LYS A 249 6.36 -16.66 -1.55
N TYR A 250 5.36 -15.78 -1.49
CA TYR A 250 4.17 -15.82 -2.36
C TYR A 250 3.97 -14.57 -3.22
N LEU A 251 4.36 -13.38 -2.75
CA LEU A 251 4.25 -12.14 -3.52
C LEU A 251 5.04 -12.25 -4.83
N ASN A 252 4.42 -11.80 -5.91
CA ASN A 252 4.87 -11.89 -7.30
C ASN A 252 5.08 -13.32 -7.83
N GLN A 253 4.68 -14.36 -7.09
CA GLN A 253 4.61 -15.74 -7.59
C GLN A 253 3.25 -16.03 -8.24
N SER A 254 3.19 -17.06 -9.08
CA SER A 254 1.91 -17.60 -9.57
C SER A 254 1.18 -18.33 -8.45
N ILE A 255 -0.15 -18.22 -8.40
CA ILE A 255 -1.03 -18.95 -7.46
C ILE A 255 -0.77 -20.46 -7.40
N THR A 256 -0.21 -21.03 -8.48
CA THR A 256 0.20 -22.45 -8.53
C THR A 256 1.25 -22.82 -7.48
N CYS A 257 2.01 -21.85 -6.94
CA CYS A 257 2.92 -22.08 -5.81
C CYS A 257 2.21 -22.61 -4.56
N LEU A 258 0.90 -22.34 -4.41
CA LEU A 258 0.12 -22.82 -3.28
C LEU A 258 -0.05 -24.35 -3.27
N GLN A 259 0.08 -25.03 -4.42
CA GLN A 259 0.04 -26.50 -4.50
C GLN A 259 1.16 -27.19 -3.70
N LYS A 260 2.24 -26.44 -3.36
CA LYS A 260 3.37 -26.90 -2.54
C LYS A 260 3.38 -26.21 -1.16
N SER A 261 2.25 -25.65 -0.75
CA SER A 261 2.08 -24.90 0.49
C SER A 261 1.06 -25.59 1.40
N PRO A 262 0.95 -25.22 2.69
CA PRO A 262 -0.08 -25.78 3.57
C PRO A 262 -1.50 -25.23 3.28
N TYR A 263 -1.65 -24.31 2.31
CA TYR A 263 -2.89 -23.60 2.02
C TYR A 263 -3.72 -24.28 0.92
N ILE A 264 -5.02 -24.42 1.18
CA ILE A 264 -6.02 -24.91 0.20
C ILE A 264 -6.80 -23.71 -0.36
N VAL A 265 -7.09 -23.71 -1.66
CA VAL A 265 -7.94 -22.68 -2.30
C VAL A 265 -9.41 -23.01 -2.12
N GLU A 266 -10.07 -22.27 -1.23
CA GLU A 266 -11.50 -22.41 -0.90
C GLU A 266 -12.40 -21.55 -1.80
N SER A 267 -11.91 -20.40 -2.25
CA SER A 267 -12.68 -19.52 -3.14
C SER A 267 -11.80 -18.70 -4.08
N LYS A 268 -12.34 -18.40 -5.27
CA LYS A 268 -11.75 -17.50 -6.28
C LYS A 268 -12.83 -16.56 -6.82
N LYS A 269 -12.98 -15.38 -6.21
CA LYS A 269 -13.97 -14.36 -6.59
C LYS A 269 -13.34 -13.38 -7.60
N LYS A 270 -14.05 -13.05 -8.68
CA LYS A 270 -13.60 -12.06 -9.68
C LYS A 270 -13.67 -10.64 -9.10
N VAL A 271 -12.58 -9.88 -9.19
CA VAL A 271 -12.53 -8.45 -8.87
C VAL A 271 -12.64 -7.66 -10.17
N TYR A 272 -13.59 -6.73 -10.25
CA TYR A 272 -13.84 -5.93 -11.46
C TYR A 272 -13.31 -4.50 -11.31
N SER A 273 -12.86 -3.88 -12.41
CA SER A 273 -12.50 -2.46 -12.48
C SER A 273 -13.72 -1.57 -12.29
N SER A 274 -13.55 -0.49 -11.53
CA SER A 274 -14.50 0.61 -11.43
C SER A 274 -14.44 1.53 -12.66
N ASN A 275 -13.35 1.49 -13.43
CA ASN A 275 -13.09 2.36 -14.58
C ASN A 275 -13.67 1.77 -15.88
N HIS A 276 -13.45 0.47 -16.14
CA HIS A 276 -13.83 -0.18 -17.41
C HIS A 276 -14.73 -1.42 -17.25
N GLY A 277 -15.08 -1.80 -16.01
CA GLY A 277 -15.98 -2.93 -15.70
C GLY A 277 -15.43 -4.32 -16.03
N GLY A 278 -14.22 -4.45 -16.57
CA GLY A 278 -13.55 -5.73 -16.81
C GLY A 278 -12.97 -6.34 -15.54
N VAL A 279 -12.66 -7.64 -15.55
CA VAL A 279 -11.98 -8.31 -14.44
C VAL A 279 -10.53 -7.82 -14.35
N ILE A 280 -10.09 -7.34 -13.19
CA ILE A 280 -8.71 -6.86 -12.94
C ILE A 280 -7.86 -7.82 -12.11
N GLY A 281 -8.50 -8.81 -11.49
CA GLY A 281 -7.83 -9.82 -10.67
C GLY A 281 -8.83 -10.71 -9.95
N TYR A 282 -8.35 -11.47 -8.98
CA TYR A 282 -9.17 -12.37 -8.17
C TYR A 282 -8.87 -12.23 -6.68
N GLU A 283 -9.92 -12.22 -5.87
CA GLU A 283 -9.88 -12.39 -4.41
C GLU A 283 -9.92 -13.90 -4.13
N ILE A 284 -8.84 -14.40 -3.53
CA ILE A 284 -8.65 -15.81 -3.21
C ILE A 284 -8.80 -15.99 -1.70
N GLY A 285 -9.78 -16.80 -1.28
CA GLY A 285 -9.91 -17.26 0.10
C GLY A 285 -9.21 -18.60 0.30
N LEU A 286 -8.47 -18.74 1.39
CA LEU A 286 -7.63 -19.90 1.70
C LEU A 286 -7.94 -20.48 3.09
N SER A 287 -7.80 -21.80 3.21
CA SER A 287 -7.79 -22.56 4.47
C SER A 287 -6.46 -23.31 4.66
N LEU A 288 -6.28 -24.04 5.77
CA LEU A 288 -5.11 -24.87 6.04
C LEU A 288 -5.45 -26.37 5.95
N HIS A 289 -4.52 -27.17 5.45
CA HIS A 289 -4.69 -28.62 5.29
C HIS A 289 -4.60 -29.36 6.65
N GLU A 290 -5.70 -29.94 7.13
CA GLU A 290 -5.82 -30.47 8.51
C GLU A 290 -4.85 -31.62 8.88
N ASN A 291 -4.32 -32.36 7.91
CA ASN A 291 -3.36 -33.46 8.14
C ASN A 291 -1.88 -33.06 7.99
N GLY A 292 -1.57 -31.76 8.03
CA GLY A 292 -0.22 -31.20 7.98
C GLY A 292 0.42 -30.89 9.34
N ILE A 293 0.00 -31.55 10.42
CA ILE A 293 0.51 -31.28 11.78
C ILE A 293 1.89 -31.95 11.98
N SER A 294 2.95 -31.31 11.49
CA SER A 294 4.26 -31.42 12.12
C SER A 294 4.28 -30.54 13.38
N PRO A 295 4.84 -30.98 14.52
CA PRO A 295 4.62 -30.33 15.83
C PRO A 295 5.48 -29.08 16.08
N GLU A 296 5.79 -28.28 15.04
CA GLU A 296 6.73 -27.14 15.14
C GLU A 296 6.16 -25.76 14.79
N THR A 297 4.92 -25.64 14.27
CA THR A 297 4.34 -24.33 13.91
C THR A 297 3.03 -24.01 14.65
N LYS A 298 3.15 -23.81 15.97
CA LYS A 298 2.24 -22.93 16.71
C LYS A 298 2.70 -21.47 16.59
N THR A 299 1.92 -20.66 15.87
CA THR A 299 1.69 -19.22 16.17
C THR A 299 2.88 -18.38 16.68
N HIS A 300 3.75 -17.91 15.77
CA HIS A 300 4.74 -16.86 16.07
C HIS A 300 4.16 -15.42 16.16
N LEU A 301 3.01 -15.30 16.83
CA LEU A 301 2.46 -14.04 17.36
C LEU A 301 1.89 -14.21 18.78
N ASP A 302 1.76 -15.44 19.29
CA ASP A 302 1.28 -15.71 20.66
C ASP A 302 2.28 -15.29 21.75
N HIS A 303 3.52 -14.98 21.36
CA HIS A 303 4.60 -14.62 22.29
C HIS A 303 5.12 -13.17 22.12
N PHE A 304 4.43 -12.27 21.40
CA PHE A 304 4.70 -10.83 21.57
C PHE A 304 3.93 -10.28 22.77
N HIS A 305 4.58 -10.30 23.92
CA HIS A 305 4.07 -9.79 25.19
C HIS A 305 4.00 -8.26 25.14
N PHE A 306 2.78 -7.71 25.08
CA PHE A 306 2.56 -6.26 25.11
C PHE A 306 1.52 -5.97 26.19
N ASN A 307 1.98 -5.44 27.33
CA ASN A 307 1.16 -5.13 28.51
C ASN A 307 0.28 -3.86 28.36
N GLY A 308 0.20 -3.30 27.14
CA GLY A 308 -0.64 -2.16 26.79
C GLY A 308 -1.86 -2.52 25.94
N VAL A 309 -2.68 -1.51 25.65
CA VAL A 309 -3.78 -1.63 24.70
C VAL A 309 -3.20 -1.80 23.29
N LYS A 310 -3.35 -3.00 22.70
CA LYS A 310 -2.81 -3.34 21.36
C LYS A 310 -3.42 -2.52 20.21
N GLY A 311 -4.53 -1.82 20.45
CA GLY A 311 -5.21 -0.98 19.48
C GLY A 311 -5.98 -1.77 18.41
N SER A 312 -6.85 -1.06 17.69
CA SER A 312 -7.50 -1.53 16.46
C SER A 312 -6.86 -0.91 15.22
N SER A 313 -6.16 0.23 15.38
CA SER A 313 -5.60 1.03 14.29
C SER A 313 -4.46 0.33 13.54
N GLU A 314 -4.49 0.45 12.20
CA GLU A 314 -3.43 -0.08 11.33
C GLU A 314 -2.09 0.63 11.54
N SER A 315 -2.10 1.92 11.94
CA SER A 315 -0.90 2.67 12.26
C SER A 315 -0.17 2.09 13.48
N PHE A 316 -0.89 1.75 14.55
CA PHE A 316 -0.29 1.19 15.75
C PHE A 316 0.06 -0.31 15.62
N LYS A 317 -0.74 -1.11 14.89
CA LYS A 317 -0.39 -2.50 14.58
C LYS A 317 0.94 -2.64 13.84
N LYS A 318 1.19 -1.79 12.82
CA LYS A 318 2.47 -1.74 12.09
C LYS A 318 3.64 -1.43 13.02
N ILE A 319 3.44 -0.55 14.00
CA ILE A 319 4.43 -0.21 15.02
C ILE A 319 4.71 -1.37 15.97
N LEU A 320 3.69 -2.12 16.39
CA LEU A 320 3.89 -3.35 17.18
C LEU A 320 4.66 -4.43 16.39
N MET A 321 4.43 -4.54 15.07
CA MET A 321 5.22 -5.42 14.21
C MET A 321 6.69 -4.98 14.10
N LEU A 322 6.94 -3.68 13.90
CA LEU A 322 8.30 -3.11 13.89
C LEU A 322 9.00 -3.33 15.25
N ALA A 323 8.28 -3.14 16.36
CA ALA A 323 8.79 -3.41 17.70
C ALA A 323 9.12 -4.89 17.93
N HIS A 324 8.29 -5.82 17.43
CA HIS A 324 8.55 -7.26 17.49
C HIS A 324 9.76 -7.69 16.64
N GLN A 325 9.95 -7.10 15.46
CA GLN A 325 11.15 -7.32 14.64
C GLN A 325 12.38 -6.76 15.35
N ALA A 326 12.31 -5.51 15.79
CA ALA A 326 13.41 -4.84 16.48
C ALA A 326 13.81 -5.58 17.76
N ALA A 327 12.86 -6.13 18.52
CA ALA A 327 13.13 -6.88 19.76
C ALA A 327 14.11 -8.05 19.57
N LYS A 328 14.09 -8.73 18.41
CA LYS A 328 14.99 -9.86 18.10
C LYS A 328 16.43 -9.43 17.85
N GLU A 329 16.64 -8.21 17.37
CA GLU A 329 17.95 -7.67 17.03
C GLU A 329 18.59 -6.93 18.23
N ASP A 330 19.92 -7.02 18.41
CA ASP A 330 20.64 -6.33 19.49
C ASP A 330 21.10 -4.90 19.08
N VAL A 331 20.25 -4.20 18.33
CA VAL A 331 20.51 -2.85 17.79
C VAL A 331 20.00 -1.74 18.72
N THR A 332 20.59 -0.55 18.58
CA THR A 332 20.07 0.68 19.20
C THR A 332 18.73 1.05 18.57
N ILE A 333 17.72 1.29 19.41
CA ILE A 333 16.38 1.69 18.95
C ILE A 333 16.09 3.11 19.40
N HIS A 334 15.43 3.88 18.53
CA HIS A 334 15.02 5.25 18.80
C HIS A 334 13.51 5.41 18.69
N ILE A 335 12.83 5.72 19.79
CA ILE A 335 11.37 5.87 19.87
C ILE A 335 11.01 7.35 19.86
N SER A 336 10.55 7.86 18.73
CA SER A 336 10.02 9.22 18.62
C SER A 336 8.52 9.25 18.88
N GLY A 337 8.00 10.32 19.46
CA GLY A 337 6.55 10.51 19.62
C GLY A 337 6.19 11.56 20.66
N GLU A 338 5.02 12.16 20.49
CA GLU A 338 4.50 13.18 21.41
C GLU A 338 4.41 12.69 22.86
N THR A 339 4.42 13.64 23.79
CA THR A 339 4.25 13.38 25.22
C THR A 339 2.90 12.70 25.47
N GLY A 340 2.91 11.58 26.20
CA GLY A 340 1.71 10.79 26.48
C GLY A 340 1.31 9.73 25.45
N THR A 341 2.13 9.48 24.42
CA THR A 341 1.88 8.43 23.40
C THR A 341 2.25 6.99 23.83
N GLY A 342 2.99 6.82 24.93
CA GLY A 342 3.35 5.49 25.47
C GLY A 342 4.79 5.01 25.18
N LYS A 343 5.75 5.91 24.97
CA LYS A 343 7.16 5.59 24.63
C LYS A 343 7.80 4.54 25.55
N GLU A 344 7.68 4.69 26.87
CA GLU A 344 8.22 3.72 27.85
C GLU A 344 7.58 2.33 27.74
N MET A 345 6.26 2.26 27.53
CA MET A 345 5.54 0.99 27.37
C MET A 345 5.98 0.25 26.11
N MET A 346 6.29 0.97 25.03
CA MET A 346 6.91 0.40 23.83
C MET A 346 8.33 -0.11 24.11
N ALA A 347 9.16 0.66 24.84
CA ALA A 347 10.51 0.25 25.21
C ALA A 347 10.53 -1.02 26.10
N ARG A 348 9.62 -1.10 27.07
CA ARG A 348 9.43 -2.30 27.92
C ARG A 348 9.07 -3.52 27.08
N ALA A 349 8.07 -3.40 26.20
CA ALA A 349 7.68 -4.49 25.31
C ALA A 349 8.85 -4.94 24.41
N ILE A 350 9.64 -4.02 23.86
CA ILE A 350 10.82 -4.40 23.05
C ILE A 350 11.84 -5.20 23.88
N HIS A 351 12.05 -4.86 25.15
CA HIS A 351 12.92 -5.63 26.05
C HIS A 351 12.30 -6.99 26.43
N GLU A 352 11.03 -7.02 26.86
CA GLU A 352 10.28 -8.22 27.27
C GLU A 352 10.20 -9.29 26.16
N ASN A 353 10.36 -8.89 24.89
CA ASN A 353 10.34 -9.77 23.72
C ASN A 353 11.70 -9.98 23.07
N SER A 354 12.78 -9.61 23.75
CA SER A 354 14.15 -9.76 23.27
C SER A 354 14.88 -10.94 23.89
N HIS A 355 16.04 -11.31 23.32
CA HIS A 355 16.99 -12.23 23.95
C HIS A 355 17.46 -11.81 25.35
N ARG A 356 17.22 -10.54 25.75
CA ARG A 356 17.55 -9.97 27.06
C ARG A 356 16.36 -9.90 28.02
N ALA A 357 15.20 -10.49 27.70
CA ALA A 357 13.97 -10.37 28.52
C ALA A 357 14.09 -10.85 29.98
N GLY A 358 15.02 -11.76 30.27
CA GLY A 358 15.34 -12.21 31.63
C GLY A 358 16.46 -11.42 32.33
N GLN A 359 16.93 -10.32 31.73
CA GLN A 359 18.03 -9.48 32.22
C GLN A 359 17.49 -8.11 32.70
N PRO A 360 18.30 -7.26 33.36
CA PRO A 360 17.82 -5.98 33.87
C PRO A 360 17.26 -5.05 32.77
N PHE A 361 16.10 -4.43 33.04
CA PHE A 361 15.60 -3.28 32.29
C PHE A 361 15.68 -2.03 33.16
N ILE A 362 16.66 -1.17 32.90
CA ILE A 362 16.86 0.08 33.63
C ILE A 362 16.26 1.22 32.81
N ALA A 363 15.23 1.88 33.34
CA ALA A 363 14.54 3.00 32.69
C ALA A 363 14.83 4.31 33.44
N ILE A 364 15.26 5.33 32.71
CA ILE A 364 15.63 6.65 33.25
C ILE A 364 15.00 7.73 32.37
N ASN A 365 14.41 8.74 32.99
CA ASN A 365 14.00 9.95 32.28
C ASN A 365 15.08 11.03 32.47
N CYS A 366 15.74 11.41 31.38
CA CYS A 366 16.88 12.32 31.41
C CYS A 366 16.49 13.77 31.70
N GLY A 367 15.23 14.15 31.45
CA GLY A 367 14.70 15.49 31.73
C GLY A 367 14.34 15.74 33.21
N VAL A 368 14.24 14.68 34.03
CA VAL A 368 13.94 14.78 35.47
C VAL A 368 15.21 14.95 36.32
N ILE A 369 16.36 14.42 35.85
CA ILE A 369 17.62 14.48 36.59
C ILE A 369 18.31 15.84 36.35
N PRO A 370 18.76 16.56 37.39
CA PRO A 370 19.53 17.79 37.22
C PRO A 370 20.76 17.57 36.32
N LYS A 371 21.01 18.48 35.38
CA LYS A 371 22.04 18.34 34.34
C LYS A 371 23.44 18.06 34.89
N ASP A 372 23.77 18.65 36.04
CA ASP A 372 25.06 18.48 36.72
C ASP A 372 25.24 17.09 37.35
N LEU A 373 24.13 16.41 37.69
CA LEU A 373 24.14 15.07 38.29
C LEU A 373 24.00 13.95 37.25
N LEU A 374 23.37 14.22 36.10
CA LEU A 374 23.06 13.23 35.06
C LEU A 374 24.29 12.43 34.61
N SER A 375 25.45 13.07 34.43
CA SER A 375 26.71 12.38 34.12
C SER A 375 27.12 11.38 35.21
N SER A 376 26.98 11.75 36.47
CA SER A 376 27.40 10.93 37.62
C SER A 376 26.46 9.74 37.86
N GLU A 377 25.17 9.92 37.60
CA GLU A 377 24.13 8.89 37.67
C GLU A 377 24.24 7.90 36.50
N LEU A 378 24.51 8.37 35.27
CA LEU A 378 24.68 7.49 34.10
C LEU A 378 25.99 6.68 34.17
N PHE A 379 27.14 7.35 34.31
CA PHE A 379 28.45 6.73 34.13
C PHE A 379 29.13 6.29 35.44
N GLY A 380 28.61 6.73 36.59
CA GLY A 380 29.18 6.42 37.90
C GLY A 380 30.42 7.26 38.24
N TYR A 381 30.93 7.06 39.45
CA TYR A 381 32.15 7.74 39.92
C TYR A 381 32.93 6.89 40.93
N VAL A 382 34.24 7.09 40.97
CA VAL A 382 35.11 6.45 41.98
C VAL A 382 35.13 7.24 43.29
N GLY A 383 35.47 6.56 44.40
CA GLY A 383 35.58 7.21 45.70
C GLY A 383 36.55 8.39 45.69
N GLY A 384 36.09 9.57 46.10
CA GLY A 384 36.90 10.80 46.10
C GLY A 384 36.97 11.57 44.77
N ALA A 385 36.18 11.21 43.75
CA ALA A 385 36.19 11.89 42.45
C ALA A 385 35.84 13.41 42.50
N TYR A 386 35.06 13.84 43.49
CA TYR A 386 34.71 15.26 43.71
C TYR A 386 34.29 15.50 45.17
N THR A 387 34.17 16.76 45.57
CA THR A 387 33.72 17.17 46.91
C THR A 387 32.29 16.70 47.18
N GLY A 388 32.12 15.74 48.10
CA GLY A 388 30.83 15.12 48.42
C GLY A 388 30.62 13.73 47.82
N ALA A 389 31.55 13.22 47.00
CA ALA A 389 31.51 11.85 46.50
C ALA A 389 31.55 10.82 47.65
N LYS A 390 30.68 9.79 47.58
CA LYS A 390 30.68 8.68 48.54
C LYS A 390 32.05 7.99 48.56
N ARG A 391 32.57 7.64 49.74
CA ARG A 391 33.88 6.96 49.92
C ARG A 391 34.03 5.69 49.09
N ASN A 392 32.94 4.95 48.87
CA ASN A 392 32.94 3.69 48.11
C ASN A 392 32.61 3.87 46.61
N GLY A 393 32.52 5.12 46.13
CA GLY A 393 32.04 5.44 44.78
C GLY A 393 30.54 5.24 44.58
N HIS A 394 30.12 5.27 43.31
CA HIS A 394 28.76 4.97 42.87
C HIS A 394 28.80 4.30 41.49
N LYS A 395 28.05 3.20 41.35
CA LYS A 395 27.89 2.49 40.08
C LYS A 395 26.83 3.18 39.24
N GLY A 396 27.21 3.71 38.08
CA GLY A 396 26.27 4.37 37.18
C GLY A 396 25.28 3.40 36.53
N TYR A 397 24.17 3.92 36.01
CA TYR A 397 23.14 3.11 35.37
C TYR A 397 23.63 2.27 34.19
N PHE A 398 24.66 2.71 33.46
CA PHE A 398 25.28 1.89 32.41
C PHE A 398 25.90 0.59 32.97
N GLU A 399 26.49 0.64 34.16
CA GLU A 399 27.03 -0.54 34.84
C GLU A 399 25.91 -1.40 35.43
N GLN A 400 24.87 -0.77 35.99
CA GLN A 400 23.70 -1.47 36.55
C GLN A 400 22.88 -2.21 35.48
N ALA A 401 22.84 -1.69 34.25
CA ALA A 401 22.15 -2.29 33.11
C ALA A 401 22.99 -3.36 32.37
N ASN A 402 24.22 -3.66 32.81
CA ASN A 402 25.13 -4.58 32.11
C ASN A 402 24.50 -5.98 31.92
N GLY A 403 24.60 -6.53 30.70
CA GLY A 403 23.88 -7.74 30.27
C GLY A 403 22.43 -7.50 29.83
N GLY A 404 21.80 -6.42 30.28
CA GLY A 404 20.39 -6.08 30.02
C GLY A 404 20.19 -4.94 29.01
N THR A 405 19.11 -4.18 29.24
CA THR A 405 18.69 -3.06 28.40
C THR A 405 18.62 -1.76 29.22
N LEU A 406 19.23 -0.71 28.69
CA LEU A 406 19.12 0.66 29.21
C LEU A 406 18.12 1.45 28.36
N PHE A 407 17.07 1.97 28.97
CA PHE A 407 16.09 2.86 28.35
C PHE A 407 16.30 4.30 28.83
N LEU A 408 16.60 5.18 27.87
CA LEU A 408 16.83 6.61 28.09
C LEU A 408 15.66 7.42 27.50
N ASP A 409 14.70 7.77 28.34
CA ASP A 409 13.58 8.65 27.98
C ASP A 409 13.98 10.13 28.03
N GLU A 410 13.31 10.92 27.21
CA GLU A 410 13.62 12.32 26.90
C GLU A 410 15.12 12.59 26.68
N ILE A 411 15.73 11.77 25.81
CA ILE A 411 17.16 11.88 25.46
C ILE A 411 17.51 13.27 24.88
N GLY A 412 16.57 13.96 24.24
CA GLY A 412 16.79 15.29 23.64
C GLY A 412 17.18 16.40 24.62
N ASP A 413 16.97 16.22 25.93
CA ASP A 413 17.21 17.27 26.94
C ASP A 413 18.62 17.25 27.58
N ILE A 414 19.46 16.26 27.24
CA ILE A 414 20.79 16.07 27.84
C ILE A 414 21.83 17.13 27.41
N SER A 415 22.80 17.40 28.28
CA SER A 415 23.92 18.31 27.98
C SER A 415 24.92 17.74 26.98
N TYR A 416 25.67 18.63 26.33
CA TYR A 416 26.67 18.28 25.30
C TYR A 416 27.80 17.37 25.83
N ASP A 417 28.15 17.50 27.12
CA ASP A 417 29.14 16.63 27.77
C ASP A 417 28.61 15.19 27.90
N VAL A 418 27.33 15.03 28.28
CA VAL A 418 26.67 13.72 28.32
C VAL A 418 26.55 13.13 26.91
N GLN A 419 26.25 13.94 25.88
CA GLN A 419 26.27 13.48 24.49
C GLN A 419 27.66 12.93 24.08
N THR A 420 28.72 13.62 24.48
CA THR A 420 30.11 13.23 24.16
C THR A 420 30.54 11.95 24.88
N ALA A 421 30.15 11.78 26.15
CA ALA A 421 30.38 10.54 26.90
C ALA A 421 29.55 9.38 26.32
N LEU A 422 28.25 9.60 26.07
CA LEU A 422 27.32 8.61 25.51
C LEU A 422 27.80 8.06 24.15
N LEU A 423 28.34 8.92 23.29
CA LEU A 423 28.91 8.52 22.01
C LEU A 423 30.02 7.47 22.18
N ARG A 424 30.96 7.69 23.11
CA ARG A 424 32.04 6.74 23.40
C ARG A 424 31.49 5.41 23.90
N VAL A 425 30.51 5.42 24.80
CA VAL A 425 29.90 4.19 25.32
C VAL A 425 29.20 3.38 24.22
N ILE A 426 28.55 4.04 23.26
CA ILE A 426 27.91 3.36 22.13
C ILE A 426 28.94 2.76 21.15
N GLN A 427 30.05 3.47 20.91
CA GLN A 427 31.09 3.07 19.95
C GLN A 427 32.02 1.99 20.51
N GLU A 428 32.64 2.26 21.67
CA GLU A 428 33.69 1.41 22.26
C GLU A 428 33.13 0.28 23.13
N LYS A 429 31.85 0.35 23.53
CA LYS A 429 31.21 -0.57 24.49
C LYS A 429 31.90 -0.60 25.87
N GLU A 430 32.49 0.52 26.26
CA GLU A 430 33.14 0.71 27.57
C GLU A 430 32.63 1.99 28.25
N ILE A 431 32.58 1.99 29.59
CA ILE A 431 32.38 3.20 30.40
C ILE A 431 33.65 3.59 31.13
N ILE A 432 33.85 4.89 31.35
CA ILE A 432 34.90 5.42 32.22
C ILE A 432 34.20 6.21 33.33
N PRO A 433 34.14 5.68 34.57
CA PRO A 433 33.54 6.40 35.69
C PRO A 433 34.24 7.74 35.97
N ILE A 434 33.51 8.74 36.46
CA ILE A 434 34.08 10.05 36.78
C ILE A 434 35.19 9.88 37.84
N GLY A 435 36.36 10.45 37.56
CA GLY A 435 37.58 10.31 38.38
C GLY A 435 38.40 9.04 38.10
N SER A 436 37.97 8.16 37.18
CA SER A 436 38.72 6.99 36.72
C SER A 436 39.43 7.28 35.38
N THR A 437 40.54 6.58 35.14
CA THR A 437 41.16 6.42 33.81
C THR A 437 41.03 5.00 33.26
N LYS A 438 40.52 4.06 34.07
CA LYS A 438 40.32 2.66 33.67
C LYS A 438 38.94 2.51 33.01
N PRO A 439 38.86 2.02 31.77
CA PRO A 439 37.59 1.63 31.17
C PRO A 439 37.02 0.37 31.83
N ILE A 440 35.70 0.24 31.79
CA ILE A 440 34.94 -0.92 32.23
C ILE A 440 34.11 -1.39 31.03
N PRO A 441 34.35 -2.58 30.47
CA PRO A 441 33.57 -3.09 29.35
C PRO A 441 32.14 -3.42 29.78
N ILE A 442 31.18 -3.03 28.94
CA ILE A 442 29.75 -3.26 29.15
C ILE A 442 29.11 -3.89 27.93
N ASN A 443 28.22 -4.86 28.17
CA ASN A 443 27.38 -5.45 27.13
C ASN A 443 25.93 -5.04 27.36
N ILE A 444 25.54 -3.88 26.83
CA ILE A 444 24.16 -3.39 26.95
C ILE A 444 23.50 -3.18 25.59
N ARG A 445 22.17 -3.33 25.61
CA ARG A 445 21.27 -2.81 24.59
C ARG A 445 20.77 -1.43 25.00
N ILE A 446 20.69 -0.51 24.04
CA ILE A 446 20.23 0.87 24.28
C ILE A 446 18.91 1.09 23.53
N ILE A 447 17.90 1.57 24.26
CA ILE A 447 16.67 2.12 23.69
C ILE A 447 16.60 3.58 24.11
N THR A 448 16.37 4.50 23.18
CA THR A 448 16.20 5.92 23.46
C THR A 448 14.79 6.36 23.12
N ALA A 449 14.28 7.39 23.80
CA ALA A 449 13.02 8.02 23.47
C ALA A 449 13.08 9.54 23.60
N THR A 450 12.30 10.26 22.80
CA THR A 450 12.07 11.70 22.99
C THR A 450 10.82 12.19 22.27
N HIS A 451 10.27 13.32 22.70
CA HIS A 451 9.31 14.12 21.95
C HIS A 451 9.94 15.15 21.00
N HIS A 452 11.24 15.46 21.16
CA HIS A 452 11.94 16.44 20.33
C HIS A 452 12.33 15.89 18.95
N ASN A 453 12.35 16.75 17.93
CA ASN A 453 12.92 16.39 16.63
C ASN A 453 14.45 16.53 16.68
N LEU A 454 15.16 15.42 16.96
CA LEU A 454 16.63 15.40 17.03
C LEU A 454 17.31 15.97 15.78
N LYS A 455 16.73 15.76 14.58
CA LYS A 455 17.28 16.29 13.32
C LYS A 455 17.21 17.82 13.25
N THR A 456 16.25 18.44 13.94
CA THR A 456 16.20 19.90 14.12
C THR A 456 17.23 20.36 15.14
N LEU A 457 17.40 19.65 16.27
CA LEU A 457 18.41 20.00 17.29
C LEU A 457 19.84 19.90 16.74
N VAL A 458 20.13 18.93 15.85
CA VAL A 458 21.42 18.84 15.13
C VAL A 458 21.65 20.09 14.27
N LYS A 459 20.65 20.50 13.47
CA LYS A 459 20.73 21.72 12.64
C LYS A 459 20.92 23.00 13.46
N GLN A 460 20.43 23.03 14.70
CA GLN A 460 20.57 24.15 15.62
C GLN A 460 21.90 24.12 16.42
N GLY A 461 22.73 23.09 16.26
CA GLY A 461 23.98 22.91 17.01
C GLY A 461 23.79 22.48 18.47
N HIS A 462 22.56 22.20 18.91
CA HIS A 462 22.25 21.70 20.25
C HIS A 462 22.48 20.19 20.39
N TRP A 463 22.62 19.48 19.27
CA TRP A 463 22.85 18.03 19.24
C TRP A 463 23.99 17.64 18.31
N ARG A 464 24.82 16.69 18.73
CA ARG A 464 25.92 16.17 17.88
C ARG A 464 25.40 15.27 16.76
N GLU A 465 25.85 15.52 15.54
CA GLU A 465 25.49 14.73 14.36
C GLU A 465 26.01 13.27 14.43
N ASP A 466 27.22 13.06 14.95
CA ASP A 466 27.81 11.72 15.12
C ASP A 466 27.02 10.84 16.09
N LEU A 467 26.54 11.39 17.20
CA LEU A 467 25.64 10.73 18.14
C LEU A 467 24.26 10.49 17.53
N TYR A 468 23.72 11.44 16.76
CA TYR A 468 22.43 11.26 16.08
C TYR A 468 22.43 9.99 15.20
N TYR A 469 23.44 9.80 14.34
CA TYR A 469 23.51 8.60 13.49
C TYR A 469 23.75 7.30 14.27
N ARG A 470 24.37 7.35 15.46
CA ARG A 470 24.56 6.18 16.34
C ARG A 470 23.34 5.82 17.18
N LEU A 471 22.42 6.77 17.40
CA LEU A 471 21.12 6.53 18.06
C LEU A 471 20.02 6.18 17.07
N TYR A 472 19.98 6.84 15.91
CA TYR A 472 18.93 6.73 14.89
C TYR A 472 19.11 5.51 13.97
N VAL A 473 19.52 4.37 14.54
CA VAL A 473 19.78 3.11 13.80
C VAL A 473 18.47 2.42 13.42
N PHE A 474 17.55 2.25 14.37
CA PHE A 474 16.21 1.72 14.12
C PHE A 474 15.13 2.65 14.72
N PRO A 475 14.54 3.55 13.92
CA PRO A 475 13.53 4.49 14.40
C PRO A 475 12.12 3.87 14.45
N ILE A 476 11.43 4.08 15.56
CA ILE A 476 10.02 3.71 15.79
C ILE A 476 9.25 4.98 16.17
N ASN A 477 8.36 5.45 15.29
CA ASN A 477 7.60 6.67 15.54
C ASN A 477 6.18 6.36 16.04
N LEU A 478 5.87 6.68 17.29
CA LEU A 478 4.53 6.51 17.86
C LEU A 478 3.57 7.59 17.35
N PRO A 479 2.32 7.25 16.93
CA PRO A 479 1.37 8.24 16.41
C PRO A 479 0.73 8.99 17.57
N ALA A 480 0.35 10.25 17.33
CA ALA A 480 -0.52 10.95 18.26
C ALA A 480 -1.91 10.29 18.26
N LEU A 481 -2.65 10.39 19.37
CA LEU A 481 -3.96 9.74 19.54
C LEU A 481 -4.98 10.22 18.49
N ARG A 482 -4.86 11.47 18.04
CA ARG A 482 -5.64 12.05 16.94
C ARG A 482 -5.41 11.40 15.57
N ASP A 483 -4.29 10.69 15.38
CA ASP A 483 -3.91 9.98 14.15
C ASP A 483 -4.25 8.47 14.23
N ARG A 484 -4.91 8.04 15.31
CA ARG A 484 -5.34 6.65 15.58
C ARG A 484 -6.62 6.60 16.40
N LYS A 485 -7.61 7.40 16.00
CA LYS A 485 -8.86 7.61 16.75
C LYS A 485 -9.64 6.31 16.99
N GLU A 486 -9.45 5.31 16.13
CA GLU A 486 -10.00 3.96 16.25
C GLU A 486 -9.52 3.22 17.52
N ASP A 487 -8.38 3.63 18.10
CA ASP A 487 -7.88 3.10 19.37
C ASP A 487 -8.60 3.71 20.60
N ILE A 488 -9.28 4.86 20.47
CA ILE A 488 -9.92 5.55 21.60
C ILE A 488 -10.95 4.63 22.28
N GLN A 489 -11.77 3.92 21.49
CA GLN A 489 -12.72 2.95 22.03
C GLN A 489 -12.01 1.83 22.81
N ALA A 490 -10.91 1.29 22.28
CA ALA A 490 -10.14 0.24 22.96
C ALA A 490 -9.48 0.74 24.27
N PHE A 491 -9.10 2.02 24.34
CA PHE A 491 -8.63 2.64 25.58
C PHE A 491 -9.75 2.87 26.60
N ILE A 492 -10.95 3.25 26.14
CA ILE A 492 -12.15 3.36 26.98
C ILE A 492 -12.50 1.98 27.55
N ASP A 493 -12.61 0.94 26.72
CA ASP A 493 -12.94 -0.42 27.13
C ASP A 493 -11.90 -0.99 28.12
N TYR A 494 -10.62 -0.76 27.88
CA TYR A 494 -9.54 -1.14 28.79
C TYR A 494 -9.64 -0.41 30.15
N PHE A 495 -9.89 0.91 30.14
CA PHE A 495 -10.08 1.68 31.36
C PHE A 495 -11.32 1.19 32.14
N SER A 496 -12.42 0.98 31.42
CA SER A 496 -13.67 0.40 31.93
C SER A 496 -13.45 -0.95 32.60
N GLN A 497 -12.78 -1.88 31.94
CA GLN A 497 -12.45 -3.20 32.50
C GLN A 497 -11.56 -3.07 33.75
N LYS A 498 -10.48 -2.26 33.67
CA LYS A 498 -9.52 -2.08 34.77
C LYS A 498 -10.11 -1.38 36.00
N ARG A 499 -11.11 -0.53 35.81
CA ARG A 499 -11.79 0.23 36.88
C ARG A 499 -13.15 -0.35 37.27
N GLY A 500 -13.61 -1.44 36.66
CA GLY A 500 -14.96 -1.97 36.88
C GLY A 500 -16.06 -0.95 36.56
N TRP A 501 -15.93 -0.20 35.47
CA TRP A 501 -16.84 0.85 35.04
C TRP A 501 -17.51 0.43 33.74
N ASN A 502 -18.84 0.48 33.65
CA ASN A 502 -19.57 -0.11 32.53
C ASN A 502 -19.43 0.72 31.23
N SER A 503 -18.74 0.19 30.21
CA SER A 503 -18.54 0.93 28.94
C SER A 503 -19.82 1.15 28.14
N ALA A 504 -20.94 0.47 28.46
CA ALA A 504 -22.23 0.73 27.84
C ALA A 504 -22.88 2.08 28.27
N ILE A 505 -22.30 2.78 29.26
CA ILE A 505 -22.76 4.10 29.72
C ILE A 505 -22.46 5.20 28.69
N PHE A 506 -21.46 5.01 27.82
CA PHE A 506 -21.07 6.01 26.83
C PHE A 506 -22.09 6.11 25.68
N SER A 507 -22.87 7.19 25.67
CA SER A 507 -23.77 7.51 24.57
C SER A 507 -23.00 7.81 23.27
N LYS A 508 -23.69 7.66 22.12
CA LYS A 508 -23.11 8.00 20.81
C LYS A 508 -22.68 9.47 20.71
N SER A 509 -23.34 10.39 21.41
CA SER A 509 -22.98 11.81 21.49
C SER A 509 -21.66 12.03 22.23
N ILE A 510 -21.43 11.33 23.35
CA ILE A 510 -20.19 11.43 24.13
C ILE A 510 -19.02 10.80 23.36
N LEU A 511 -19.22 9.64 22.74
CA LEU A 511 -18.19 9.01 21.88
C LEU A 511 -17.82 9.91 20.69
N ALA A 512 -18.79 10.59 20.06
CA ALA A 512 -18.50 11.54 18.99
C ALA A 512 -17.64 12.72 19.46
N GLN A 513 -17.85 13.23 20.67
CA GLN A 513 -17.00 14.29 21.26
C GLN A 513 -15.56 13.80 21.47
N PHE A 514 -15.36 12.61 22.04
CA PHE A 514 -14.03 12.01 22.19
C PHE A 514 -13.32 11.79 20.84
N MET A 515 -14.05 11.39 19.79
CA MET A 515 -13.50 11.21 18.45
C MET A 515 -13.18 12.53 17.74
N ASN A 516 -13.91 13.61 18.05
CA ASN A 516 -13.69 14.92 17.44
C ASN A 516 -12.56 15.72 18.11
N TYR A 517 -12.26 15.48 19.38
CA TYR A 517 -11.19 16.17 20.09
C TYR A 517 -9.77 15.81 19.58
N THR A 518 -8.81 16.72 19.77
CA THR A 518 -7.45 16.64 19.22
C THR A 518 -6.43 15.97 20.14
N TRP A 519 -6.76 15.76 21.42
CA TRP A 519 -5.94 15.06 22.42
C TRP A 519 -4.47 15.53 22.49
N PRO A 520 -4.20 16.82 22.79
CA PRO A 520 -2.83 17.32 22.93
C PRO A 520 -1.99 16.57 23.97
N GLY A 521 -2.60 16.07 25.05
CA GLY A 521 -1.94 15.22 26.04
C GLY A 521 -2.03 13.70 25.76
N ASN A 522 -2.48 13.32 24.56
CA ASN A 522 -2.53 11.94 24.06
C ASN A 522 -3.25 10.97 25.04
N ILE A 523 -2.74 9.76 25.23
CA ILE A 523 -3.37 8.73 26.09
C ILE A 523 -3.45 9.21 27.54
N ARG A 524 -2.46 9.98 28.00
CA ARG A 524 -2.40 10.49 29.39
C ARG A 524 -3.57 11.43 29.67
N GLU A 525 -3.91 12.30 28.72
CA GLU A 525 -5.09 13.16 28.83
C GLU A 525 -6.39 12.36 28.77
N LEU A 526 -6.53 11.41 27.83
CA LEU A 526 -7.70 10.53 27.74
C LEU A 526 -7.98 9.83 29.07
N MET A 527 -6.96 9.21 29.67
CA MET A 527 -7.10 8.54 30.98
C MET A 527 -7.48 9.52 32.10
N ASN A 528 -6.94 10.74 32.09
CA ASN A 528 -7.29 11.79 33.06
C ASN A 528 -8.71 12.33 32.87
N VAL A 529 -9.25 12.35 31.64
CA VAL A 529 -10.66 12.70 31.37
C VAL A 529 -11.58 11.57 31.86
N LEU A 530 -11.28 10.32 31.52
CA LEU A 530 -12.07 9.16 31.94
C LEU A 530 -12.12 9.00 33.47
N GLU A 531 -10.99 9.20 34.16
CA GLU A 531 -10.96 9.17 35.63
C GLU A 531 -11.79 10.30 36.25
N ARG A 532 -11.73 11.52 35.70
CA ARG A 532 -12.59 12.64 36.16
C ARG A 532 -14.07 12.36 35.95
N LEU A 533 -14.46 11.86 34.77
CA LEU A 533 -15.84 11.51 34.47
C LEU A 533 -16.36 10.41 35.42
N LYS A 534 -15.55 9.39 35.70
CA LYS A 534 -15.91 8.34 36.67
C LYS A 534 -16.09 8.91 38.09
N ILE A 535 -15.23 9.83 38.52
CA ILE A 535 -15.34 10.46 39.85
C ILE A 535 -16.58 11.35 39.96
N THR A 536 -16.89 12.15 38.92
CA THR A 536 -18.03 13.09 38.96
C THR A 536 -19.39 12.40 38.83
N TYR A 537 -19.51 11.40 37.93
CA TYR A 537 -20.81 10.85 37.51
C TYR A 537 -21.01 9.37 37.90
N GLY A 538 -20.00 8.69 38.44
CA GLY A 538 -20.09 7.27 38.75
C GLY A 538 -20.49 6.45 37.53
N ASP A 539 -21.49 5.59 37.68
CA ASP A 539 -22.03 4.75 36.60
C ASP A 539 -23.13 5.44 35.75
N HIS A 540 -23.37 6.76 35.89
CA HIS A 540 -24.51 7.45 35.26
C HIS A 540 -24.09 8.76 34.58
N LEU A 541 -23.57 8.70 33.34
CA LEU A 541 -23.30 9.92 32.56
C LEU A 541 -24.58 10.48 31.91
N PRO A 542 -24.85 11.79 32.01
CA PRO A 542 -25.92 12.45 31.24
C PRO A 542 -25.66 12.32 29.73
N SER A 543 -26.68 11.97 28.95
CA SER A 543 -26.55 11.74 27.50
C SER A 543 -26.30 13.00 26.68
N ASP A 544 -26.60 14.16 27.27
CA ASP A 544 -26.44 15.53 26.81
C ASP A 544 -25.17 16.21 27.36
N LEU A 545 -24.34 15.49 28.13
CA LEU A 545 -23.11 16.02 28.72
C LEU A 545 -22.15 16.59 27.65
N SER A 546 -21.82 17.87 27.78
CA SER A 546 -20.68 18.47 27.08
C SER A 546 -19.37 18.09 27.79
N LEU A 547 -18.41 17.59 27.02
CA LEU A 547 -17.05 17.30 27.49
C LEU A 547 -16.11 18.51 27.37
N GLU A 548 -16.59 19.67 26.87
CA GLU A 548 -15.75 20.85 26.63
C GLU A 548 -15.06 21.37 27.91
N ASP A 549 -15.73 21.29 29.07
CA ASP A 549 -15.16 21.64 30.38
C ASP A 549 -14.15 20.60 30.93
N TYR A 550 -14.14 19.39 30.36
CA TYR A 550 -13.26 18.28 30.76
C TYR A 550 -12.01 18.19 29.88
N PHE A 551 -12.13 18.55 28.60
CA PHE A 551 -11.00 18.67 27.68
C PHE A 551 -10.03 19.79 28.11
N PHE A 552 -8.76 19.75 27.66
CA PHE A 552 -7.87 20.89 27.84
C PHE A 552 -8.42 22.09 27.05
N SER A 553 -8.97 23.06 27.79
CA SER A 553 -9.42 24.33 27.23
C SER A 553 -8.22 25.16 26.79
N LYS A 554 -8.35 25.87 25.66
CA LYS A 554 -7.31 26.75 25.11
C LYS A 554 -7.22 28.08 25.89
N GLU A 555 -6.90 28.01 27.18
CA GLU A 555 -6.37 29.14 27.96
C GLU A 555 -4.88 28.88 28.30
N GLY A 556 -4.02 28.75 27.28
CA GLY A 556 -2.63 28.36 27.57
C GLY A 556 -1.59 28.25 26.46
N GLU A 557 -1.80 28.76 25.23
CA GLU A 557 -0.70 28.89 24.26
C GLU A 557 -0.63 30.30 23.65
N MET A 558 0.47 30.97 23.95
CA MET A 558 0.84 32.26 23.38
C MET A 558 1.08 32.10 21.87
N LYS A 559 0.27 32.79 21.04
CA LYS A 559 0.70 33.12 19.69
C LYS A 559 1.74 34.23 19.77
N SER A 560 3.02 33.84 19.77
CA SER A 560 4.07 34.73 19.29
C SER A 560 3.89 34.96 17.79
N GLU A 561 3.57 36.20 17.43
CA GLU A 561 4.16 36.96 16.32
C GLU A 561 5.48 36.36 15.77
N ARG A 562 5.83 36.37 14.48
CA ARG A 562 5.39 37.14 13.29
C ARG A 562 5.85 36.34 12.02
N ASP A 563 5.49 36.60 10.76
CA ASP A 563 4.75 37.70 10.09
C ASP A 563 4.11 37.22 8.75
N HIS A 564 3.77 38.18 7.87
CA HIS A 564 3.39 38.15 6.44
C HIS A 564 1.90 38.27 6.06
N ILE A 565 1.31 39.37 6.54
CA ILE A 565 0.62 40.45 5.78
C ILE A 565 -0.13 40.10 4.47
N ASN A 566 -1.41 40.53 4.46
CA ASN A 566 -2.40 40.78 3.38
C ASN A 566 -3.61 39.79 3.38
N SER A 567 -4.88 40.22 3.36
CA SER A 567 -5.47 41.58 3.49
C SER A 567 -6.98 41.52 3.80
N SER A 568 -7.53 42.63 4.32
CA SER A 568 -8.95 43.09 4.29
C SER A 568 -10.09 42.39 5.10
N ALA A 569 -10.91 43.28 5.70
CA ALA A 569 -12.34 43.19 6.08
C ALA A 569 -12.77 42.61 7.45
N ASP A 570 -13.21 43.54 8.31
CA ASP A 570 -14.17 43.50 9.43
C ASP A 570 -14.47 42.20 10.21
N SER A 571 -14.14 42.24 11.52
CA SER A 571 -14.32 41.10 12.42
C SER A 571 -15.62 41.13 13.24
N PRO A 572 -16.39 40.03 13.29
CA PRO A 572 -17.51 39.85 14.24
C PRO A 572 -17.11 39.78 15.74
N LYS A 573 -15.85 40.07 16.07
CA LYS A 573 -15.27 39.89 17.41
C LYS A 573 -15.47 41.11 18.30
N ALA A 574 -15.25 42.31 17.77
CA ALA A 574 -15.45 43.56 18.49
C ALA A 574 -16.89 43.74 18.99
N PHE A 575 -17.88 43.35 18.18
CA PHE A 575 -19.29 43.39 18.56
C PHE A 575 -19.63 42.49 19.76
N ARG A 576 -19.02 41.29 19.85
CA ARG A 576 -19.24 40.37 20.98
C ARG A 576 -18.58 40.84 22.26
N ASP A 577 -17.35 41.36 22.18
CA ASP A 577 -16.65 41.92 23.34
C ASP A 577 -17.41 43.14 23.92
N GLN A 578 -18.02 43.98 23.07
CA GLN A 578 -18.86 45.10 23.51
C GLN A 578 -20.16 44.62 24.19
N LEU A 579 -20.87 43.68 23.57
CA LEU A 579 -22.16 43.17 24.07
C LEU A 579 -21.99 42.40 25.40
N GLU A 580 -20.83 41.75 25.61
CA GLU A 580 -20.46 41.18 26.92
C GLU A 580 -20.15 42.27 27.96
N LYS A 581 -19.40 43.32 27.58
CA LYS A 581 -19.11 44.45 28.48
C LYS A 581 -20.39 45.12 28.98
N ASP A 582 -21.34 45.37 28.08
CA ASP A 582 -22.58 46.08 28.41
C ASP A 582 -23.46 45.26 29.40
N ARG A 583 -23.57 43.94 29.19
CA ARG A 583 -24.26 43.03 30.14
C ARG A 583 -23.63 43.02 31.54
N ILE A 584 -22.31 43.11 31.64
CA ILE A 584 -21.61 43.15 32.93
C ILE A 584 -21.89 44.47 33.67
N ILE A 585 -21.96 45.60 32.95
CA ILE A 585 -22.32 46.89 33.52
C ILE A 585 -23.76 46.88 34.04
N GLU A 586 -24.69 46.29 33.30
CA GLU A 586 -26.10 46.19 33.67
C GLU A 586 -26.28 45.36 34.95
N ALA A 587 -25.73 44.14 34.99
CA ALA A 587 -25.80 43.27 36.17
C ALA A 587 -25.11 43.87 37.41
N LEU A 588 -24.03 44.67 37.24
CA LEU A 588 -23.41 45.40 38.36
C LEU A 588 -24.28 46.54 38.89
N LYS A 589 -25.04 47.23 38.02
CA LYS A 589 -25.97 48.30 38.43
C LYS A 589 -27.14 47.73 39.23
N GLU A 590 -27.73 46.63 38.79
CA GLU A 590 -28.87 45.98 39.48
C GLU A 590 -28.55 45.60 40.94
N VAL A 591 -27.30 45.21 41.23
CA VAL A 591 -26.87 44.77 42.57
C VAL A 591 -26.03 45.80 43.33
N ASN A 592 -26.00 47.06 42.89
CA ASN A 592 -25.21 48.15 43.49
C ASN A 592 -23.73 47.76 43.71
N GLY A 593 -23.07 47.25 42.66
CA GLY A 593 -21.64 46.93 42.67
C GLY A 593 -21.24 45.66 43.44
N LYS A 594 -22.20 44.91 44.00
CA LYS A 594 -21.92 43.66 44.71
C LYS A 594 -21.54 42.53 43.75
N VAL A 595 -20.25 42.45 43.41
CA VAL A 595 -19.68 41.45 42.48
C VAL A 595 -20.12 40.01 42.76
N SER A 596 -20.29 39.60 44.03
CA SER A 596 -20.79 38.25 44.36
C SER A 596 -22.20 37.97 43.83
N GLN A 597 -23.07 38.98 43.74
CA GLN A 597 -24.46 38.86 43.31
C GLN A 597 -24.59 39.04 41.79
N ALA A 598 -23.81 39.97 41.20
CA ALA A 598 -23.70 40.09 39.75
C ALA A 598 -23.17 38.81 39.10
N ALA A 599 -22.24 38.11 39.76
CA ALA A 599 -21.75 36.81 39.33
C ALA A 599 -22.86 35.74 39.24
N VAL A 600 -23.86 35.77 40.14
CA VAL A 600 -25.01 34.86 40.12
C VAL A 600 -26.00 35.24 39.03
N ILE A 601 -26.27 36.53 38.82
CA ILE A 601 -27.16 37.02 37.74
C ILE A 601 -26.59 36.70 36.35
N LEU A 602 -25.26 36.78 36.20
CA LEU A 602 -24.55 36.49 34.96
C LEU A 602 -24.17 35.00 34.78
N ASP A 603 -24.63 34.13 35.69
CA ASP A 603 -24.31 32.69 35.76
C ASP A 603 -22.82 32.38 35.52
N MET A 604 -21.93 33.07 36.27
CA MET A 604 -20.48 32.89 36.15
C MET A 604 -19.75 32.88 37.49
N PRO A 605 -18.64 32.14 37.62
CA PRO A 605 -17.80 32.18 38.81
C PRO A 605 -17.32 33.60 39.14
N LYS A 606 -17.31 33.95 40.43
CA LYS A 606 -16.89 35.28 40.92
C LYS A 606 -15.47 35.65 40.48
N SER A 607 -14.57 34.67 40.36
CA SER A 607 -13.21 34.81 39.80
C SER A 607 -13.21 35.24 38.33
N THR A 608 -14.09 34.65 37.52
CA THR A 608 -14.29 35.00 36.11
C THR A 608 -14.83 36.42 35.95
N LEU A 609 -15.78 36.83 36.81
CA LEU A 609 -16.30 38.20 36.79
C LEU A 609 -15.21 39.23 37.13
N TYR A 610 -14.42 39.03 38.20
CA TYR A 610 -13.29 39.91 38.51
C TYR A 610 -12.26 40.00 37.37
N ARG A 611 -12.01 38.88 36.67
CA ARG A 611 -11.12 38.85 35.49
C ARG A 611 -11.68 39.68 34.34
N LYS A 612 -13.00 39.65 34.10
CA LYS A 612 -13.66 40.45 33.06
C LYS A 612 -13.76 41.94 33.44
N LEU A 613 -14.00 42.28 34.71
CA LEU A 613 -13.96 43.68 35.17
C LEU A 613 -12.59 44.32 34.92
N ARG A 614 -11.49 43.63 35.25
CA ARG A 614 -10.13 44.08 34.90
C ARG A 614 -9.84 44.12 33.40
N LYS A 615 -10.47 43.26 32.59
CA LYS A 615 -10.34 43.27 31.12
C LYS A 615 -11.04 44.48 30.49
N TYR A 616 -12.18 44.88 31.05
CA TYR A 616 -13.03 45.94 30.51
C TYR A 616 -12.86 47.30 31.20
N ASP A 617 -12.04 47.36 32.25
CA ASP A 617 -11.77 48.54 33.09
C ASP A 617 -13.07 49.11 33.71
N LEU A 618 -13.72 48.26 34.53
CA LEU A 618 -15.04 48.47 35.18
C LEU A 618 -15.01 48.24 36.69
#